data_AF-A0AA41ENT1-F1
#
_entry.id   AF-A0AA41ENT1-F1
#
_cell.length_a   1.000
_cell.length_b   1.000
_cell.length_c   1.000
_cell.angle_alpha   90.00
_cell.angle_beta   90.00
_cell.angle_gamma   90.00
#
_symmetry.space_group_name_H-M   'P 1'
#
loop_
_entity.id
_entity.type
_entity.pdbx_description
1 polymer ?
#
loop_
_entity_poly.entity_id
_entity_poly.type
_entity_poly.pdbx_seq_one_letter_code
_entity_poly.pdbx_strand_id
1 'polypeptide(L)'
;MHLKSIIMTLGGIGIGLLLARGTTATANTHYLTGVKNHNFLITQRTLNLPKTKYKRALTIPKGTIVQAQGVSKINDKLTTHIYLNTLSYHLRHNYIGHGEGSTKNIALTTSNFKKVKVPRYVKYYSTQLTYADNIGVNYTADGNLYAGKQYPKETDLLSAKAARITVTSDGYLEYYANTKVFSTIVDPKPTTSVKITKVTGPADGKTNLYTKQPVPNTIGKRISETGTAQYVTTIKRLYRTYATVTATARDKAETDSIDISAGYQVNGKSYFMYQAIFFPKG
;
A
#
# COMPACT_ATOMS: atom_id res chain seq x y z
N MET A 1 -74.59 39.56 51.28
CA MET A 1 -73.64 40.49 51.93
C MET A 1 -72.31 40.38 51.21
N HIS A 2 -71.88 41.49 50.60
CA HIS A 2 -70.58 41.66 49.95
C HIS A 2 -69.43 41.69 50.96
N LEU A 3 -68.25 41.16 50.59
CA LEU A 3 -66.93 41.84 50.61
C LEU A 3 -65.84 40.82 50.15
N LYS A 4 -65.11 41.08 49.05
CA LYS A 4 -63.71 41.60 48.96
C LYS A 4 -62.67 40.63 49.56
N SER A 5 -61.46 40.37 49.06
CA SER A 5 -60.68 40.81 47.89
C SER A 5 -59.28 40.16 48.04
N ILE A 6 -58.67 39.70 46.93
CA ILE A 6 -57.23 39.86 46.53
C ILE A 6 -56.13 39.23 47.43
N ILE A 7 -55.24 38.40 46.85
CA ILE A 7 -53.80 38.66 46.60
C ILE A 7 -53.07 37.40 46.08
N MET A 8 -52.33 37.61 44.99
CA MET A 8 -51.36 36.74 44.32
C MET A 8 -50.24 36.25 45.24
N THR A 9 -49.71 35.05 44.96
CA THR A 9 -48.23 34.86 44.99
C THR A 9 -47.80 33.67 44.14
N LEU A 10 -46.80 33.93 43.28
CA LEU A 10 -46.01 32.96 42.52
C LEU A 10 -45.29 31.97 43.45
N GLY A 11 -45.08 30.73 42.98
CA GLY A 11 -44.04 29.87 43.56
C GLY A 11 -44.05 28.42 43.09
N GLY A 12 -43.19 28.10 42.11
CA GLY A 12 -42.53 26.79 42.03
C GLY A 12 -43.28 25.65 41.34
N ILE A 13 -43.22 25.60 40.00
CA ILE A 13 -43.42 24.34 39.28
C ILE A 13 -42.10 23.58 39.28
N GLY A 14 -42.00 22.56 40.15
CA GLY A 14 -40.98 21.53 40.07
C GLY A 14 -41.31 20.60 38.91
N ILE A 15 -40.47 20.58 37.86
CA ILE A 15 -40.50 19.54 36.83
C ILE A 15 -39.30 18.63 37.07
N GLY A 16 -39.62 17.39 37.41
CA GLY A 16 -38.66 16.33 37.67
C GLY A 16 -37.68 16.13 36.53
N LEU A 17 -36.40 16.20 36.88
CA LEU A 17 -35.27 15.89 36.03
C LEU A 17 -35.24 14.35 35.81
N LEU A 18 -35.87 13.87 34.74
CA LEU A 18 -35.68 12.51 34.24
C LEU A 18 -34.23 12.40 33.72
N LEU A 19 -33.34 11.97 34.61
CA LEU A 19 -31.98 11.57 34.28
C LEU A 19 -32.04 10.35 33.36
N ALA A 20 -32.10 10.58 32.05
CA ALA A 20 -31.77 9.59 31.05
C ALA A 20 -30.30 9.19 31.27
N ARG A 21 -30.10 8.13 32.05
CA ARG A 21 -28.84 7.39 32.13
C ARG A 21 -28.62 6.79 30.75
N GLY A 22 -28.00 7.56 29.87
CA GLY A 22 -27.41 7.05 28.64
C GLY A 22 -26.39 6.00 29.05
N THR A 23 -26.78 4.73 28.96
CA THR A 23 -25.83 3.63 28.96
C THR A 23 -24.92 3.88 27.76
N THR A 24 -23.71 4.38 28.01
CA THR A 24 -22.66 4.35 27.01
C THR A 24 -22.39 2.88 26.74
N ALA A 25 -23.02 2.35 25.70
CA ALA A 25 -22.73 1.02 25.21
C ALA A 25 -21.22 0.99 24.94
N THR A 26 -20.49 0.30 25.80
CA THR A 26 -19.07 0.05 25.64
C THR A 26 -18.98 -0.86 24.43
N ALA A 27 -18.79 -0.27 23.25
CA ALA A 27 -18.59 -1.03 22.04
C ALA A 27 -17.34 -1.88 22.26
N ASN A 28 -17.54 -3.18 22.50
CA ASN A 28 -16.45 -4.14 22.56
C ASN A 28 -15.67 -3.99 21.26
N THR A 29 -14.50 -3.37 21.37
CA THR A 29 -13.67 -3.11 20.21
C THR A 29 -13.03 -4.44 19.85
N HIS A 30 -13.66 -5.17 18.93
CA HIS A 30 -13.13 -6.42 18.44
C HIS A 30 -11.92 -6.14 17.55
N TYR A 31 -10.74 -6.52 18.04
CA TYR A 31 -9.52 -6.49 17.25
C TYR A 31 -9.56 -7.56 16.16
N LEU A 32 -9.03 -7.22 14.99
CA LEU A 32 -8.89 -8.15 13.88
C LEU A 32 -7.63 -8.99 14.09
N THR A 33 -7.80 -10.27 14.42
CA THR A 33 -6.70 -11.23 14.65
C THR A 33 -6.22 -11.87 13.35
N GLY A 34 -5.04 -12.51 13.38
CA GLY A 34 -4.50 -13.24 12.23
C GLY A 34 -4.07 -12.36 11.05
N VAL A 35 -3.94 -11.05 11.27
CA VAL A 35 -3.28 -10.13 10.34
C VAL A 35 -1.78 -10.22 10.57
N LYS A 36 -1.03 -10.39 9.48
CA LYS A 36 0.43 -10.41 9.46
C LYS A 36 0.93 -9.27 8.56
N ASN A 37 2.23 -9.01 8.62
CA ASN A 37 2.89 -8.11 7.69
C ASN A 37 2.54 -8.50 6.23
N HIS A 38 2.36 -7.49 5.37
CA HIS A 38 1.96 -7.62 3.97
C HIS A 38 0.59 -8.23 3.68
N ASN A 39 -0.24 -8.49 4.69
CA ASN A 39 -1.64 -8.86 4.47
C ASN A 39 -2.44 -7.71 3.86
N PHE A 40 -3.47 -8.06 3.11
CA PHE A 40 -4.40 -7.11 2.53
C PHE A 40 -5.63 -6.94 3.43
N LEU A 41 -6.01 -5.69 3.62
CA LEU A 41 -7.19 -5.27 4.38
C LEU A 41 -8.06 -4.41 3.48
N ILE A 42 -9.38 -4.41 3.70
CA ILE A 42 -10.30 -3.42 3.12
C ILE A 42 -10.86 -2.55 4.24
N THR A 43 -10.82 -1.24 4.06
CA THR A 43 -11.36 -0.28 5.04
C THR A 43 -12.88 -0.41 5.16
N GLN A 44 -13.39 -0.52 6.39
CA GLN A 44 -14.83 -0.60 6.68
C GLN A 44 -15.46 0.78 6.90
N ARG A 45 -14.63 1.80 7.10
CA ARG A 45 -15.02 3.21 7.20
C ARG A 45 -13.92 4.09 6.62
N THR A 46 -14.24 5.36 6.37
CA THR A 46 -13.22 6.36 6.04
C THR A 46 -12.28 6.56 7.23
N LEU A 47 -10.98 6.43 7.00
CA LEU A 47 -9.94 6.63 7.99
C LEU A 47 -9.36 8.03 7.80
N ASN A 48 -9.58 8.90 8.78
CA ASN A 48 -8.97 10.23 8.82
C ASN A 48 -7.75 10.19 9.75
N LEU A 49 -6.57 10.28 9.15
CA LEU A 49 -5.30 10.31 9.87
C LEU A 49 -4.83 11.76 9.91
N PRO A 50 -5.03 12.50 11.02
CA PRO A 50 -4.52 13.87 11.14
C PRO A 50 -2.99 13.91 11.10
N LYS A 51 -2.47 15.05 10.65
CA LYS A 51 -1.05 15.41 10.67
C LYS A 51 -0.49 15.27 12.08
N THR A 52 0.76 14.81 12.18
CA THR A 52 1.56 14.81 13.40
C THR A 52 2.87 15.56 13.15
N LYS A 53 3.75 15.62 14.17
CA LYS A 53 5.11 16.15 14.01
C LYS A 53 5.91 15.43 12.91
N TYR A 54 5.65 14.14 12.69
CA TYR A 54 6.46 13.27 11.82
C TYR A 54 5.69 12.69 10.63
N LYS A 55 4.37 12.93 10.52
CA LYS A 55 3.53 12.32 9.48
C LYS A 55 2.52 13.35 8.97
N ARG A 56 2.28 13.34 7.66
CA ARG A 56 1.31 14.22 7.00
C ARG A 56 -0.13 13.75 7.26
N ALA A 57 -1.12 14.59 6.98
CA ALA A 57 -2.50 14.15 7.02
C ALA A 57 -2.79 13.18 5.86
N LEU A 58 -3.62 12.16 6.11
CA LEU A 58 -4.08 11.21 5.10
C LEU A 58 -5.54 10.85 5.35
N THR A 59 -6.34 10.85 4.29
CA THR A 59 -7.68 10.28 4.33
C THR A 59 -7.73 9.05 3.43
N ILE A 60 -8.10 7.91 4.00
CA ILE A 60 -8.30 6.67 3.25
C ILE A 60 -9.81 6.40 3.20
N PRO A 61 -10.44 6.47 2.02
CA PRO A 61 -11.88 6.22 1.89
C PRO A 61 -12.29 4.83 2.39
N LYS A 62 -13.58 4.66 2.71
CA LYS A 62 -14.19 3.34 2.92
C LYS A 62 -14.10 2.50 1.64
N GLY A 63 -13.86 1.19 1.78
CA GLY A 63 -13.77 0.27 0.65
C GLY A 63 -12.41 0.26 -0.05
N THR A 64 -11.44 1.04 0.43
CA THR A 64 -10.08 1.02 -0.08
C THR A 64 -9.35 -0.23 0.41
N ILE A 65 -8.78 -0.98 -0.53
CA ILE A 65 -7.87 -2.08 -0.20
C ILE A 65 -6.50 -1.49 0.09
N VAL A 66 -5.90 -1.91 1.19
CA VAL A 66 -4.60 -1.44 1.69
C VAL A 66 -3.73 -2.62 2.08
N GLN A 67 -2.42 -2.46 2.00
CA GLN A 67 -1.47 -3.44 2.51
C GLN A 67 -0.99 -3.05 3.91
N ALA A 68 -1.17 -3.96 4.86
CA ALA A 68 -0.62 -3.83 6.20
C ALA A 68 0.90 -3.93 6.14
N GLN A 69 1.58 -2.99 6.76
CA GLN A 69 3.01 -3.04 7.02
C GLN A 69 3.13 -3.12 8.54
N GLY A 70 3.61 -4.25 9.04
CA GLY A 70 3.67 -4.52 10.48
C GLY A 70 2.31 -4.65 11.20
N VAL A 71 2.35 -5.40 12.30
CA VAL A 71 1.29 -5.47 13.30
C VAL A 71 1.96 -5.39 14.66
N SER A 72 1.48 -4.49 15.51
CA SER A 72 2.12 -4.20 16.81
C SER A 72 1.07 -3.95 17.88
N LYS A 73 1.40 -4.25 19.13
CA LYS A 73 0.56 -3.96 20.30
C LYS A 73 1.08 -2.68 20.97
N ILE A 74 0.24 -1.65 21.06
CA ILE A 74 0.59 -0.35 21.67
C ILE A 74 -0.46 -0.05 22.74
N ASN A 75 -0.03 0.10 24.00
CA ASN A 75 -0.93 0.29 25.15
C ASN A 75 -2.07 -0.73 25.15
N ASP A 76 -1.71 -1.99 24.97
CA ASP A 76 -2.58 -3.15 24.80
C ASP A 76 -3.52 -3.16 23.58
N LYS A 77 -3.40 -2.17 22.68
CA LYS A 77 -4.21 -2.09 21.46
C LYS A 77 -3.47 -2.66 20.27
N LEU A 78 -4.10 -3.58 19.54
CA LEU A 78 -3.55 -4.07 18.29
C LEU A 78 -3.63 -2.97 17.23
N THR A 79 -2.51 -2.70 16.58
CA THR A 79 -2.37 -1.64 15.58
C THR A 79 -1.58 -2.12 14.37
N THR A 80 -1.75 -1.41 13.24
CA THR A 80 -0.99 -1.61 12.01
C THR A 80 -0.66 -0.25 11.40
N HIS A 81 0.37 -0.18 10.55
CA HIS A 81 0.57 0.94 9.64
C HIS A 81 0.32 0.48 8.20
N ILE A 82 -0.03 1.41 7.33
CA ILE A 82 -0.28 1.12 5.91
C ILE A 82 0.97 1.46 5.11
N TYR A 83 1.36 0.55 4.20
CA TYR A 83 2.50 0.77 3.31
C TYR A 83 2.14 1.82 2.25
N LEU A 84 2.70 3.03 2.35
CA LEU A 84 2.34 4.15 1.48
C LEU A 84 2.69 3.90 0.02
N ASN A 85 3.84 3.30 -0.30
CA ASN A 85 4.24 3.05 -1.69
C ASN A 85 3.35 2.01 -2.39
N THR A 86 2.53 1.27 -1.65
CA THR A 86 1.52 0.37 -2.22
C THR A 86 0.19 1.06 -2.45
N LEU A 87 0.00 2.30 -1.98
CA LEU A 87 -1.18 3.08 -2.32
C LEU A 87 -0.93 3.82 -3.63
N SER A 88 -1.99 4.04 -4.38
CA SER A 88 -1.96 4.92 -5.54
C SER A 88 -1.66 6.37 -5.16
N TYR A 89 -1.10 7.09 -6.13
CA TYR A 89 -0.77 8.51 -6.07
C TYR A 89 -1.93 9.35 -5.55
N HIS A 90 -3.17 9.07 -5.98
CA HIS A 90 -4.33 9.87 -5.58
C HIS A 90 -4.56 9.84 -4.06
N LEU A 91 -4.14 8.77 -3.37
CA LEU A 91 -4.18 8.70 -1.91
C LEU A 91 -2.90 9.25 -1.26
N ARG A 92 -1.72 8.88 -1.76
CA ARG A 92 -0.44 9.16 -1.08
C ARG A 92 0.22 10.49 -1.45
N HIS A 93 -0.35 11.30 -2.34
CA HIS A 93 0.30 12.51 -2.89
C HIS A 93 0.85 13.47 -1.82
N ASN A 94 0.18 13.58 -0.66
CA ASN A 94 0.64 14.42 0.45
C ASN A 94 1.95 13.96 1.11
N TYR A 95 2.41 12.74 0.82
CA TYR A 95 3.62 12.14 1.39
C TYR A 95 4.80 12.10 0.41
N ILE A 96 4.62 12.56 -0.83
CA ILE A 96 5.66 12.49 -1.86
C ILE A 96 6.91 13.25 -1.44
N GLY A 97 8.08 12.67 -1.72
CA GLY A 97 9.37 13.28 -1.39
C GLY A 97 9.79 13.11 0.06
N HIS A 98 8.96 12.49 0.90
CA HIS A 98 9.27 12.25 2.30
C HIS A 98 9.80 10.82 2.52
N GLY A 99 10.72 10.65 3.47
CA GLY A 99 11.31 9.34 3.82
C GLY A 99 10.37 8.39 4.56
N GLU A 100 9.15 8.82 4.83
CA GLU A 100 8.16 8.01 5.52
C GLU A 100 7.45 7.05 4.57
N GLY A 101 7.91 5.80 4.51
CA GLY A 101 7.28 4.74 3.71
C GLY A 101 5.92 4.27 4.23
N SER A 102 5.47 4.72 5.41
CA SER A 102 4.26 4.21 6.07
C SER A 102 3.42 5.28 6.77
N THR A 103 2.14 4.98 6.97
CA THR A 103 1.25 5.81 7.79
C THR A 103 1.62 5.74 9.27
N LYS A 104 0.97 6.58 10.10
CA LYS A 104 0.93 6.34 11.54
C LYS A 104 0.17 5.06 11.89
N ASN A 105 0.30 4.61 13.13
CA ASN A 105 -0.43 3.48 13.67
C ASN A 105 -1.94 3.71 13.61
N ILE A 106 -2.66 2.71 13.13
CA ILE A 106 -4.12 2.66 13.02
C ILE A 106 -4.58 1.46 13.82
N ALA A 107 -5.61 1.65 14.66
CA ALA A 107 -6.18 0.55 15.43
C ALA A 107 -6.67 -0.56 14.50
N LEU A 108 -6.24 -1.78 14.74
CA LEU A 108 -6.57 -2.94 13.91
C LEU A 108 -7.88 -3.57 14.39
N THR A 109 -8.98 -2.86 14.18
CA THR A 109 -10.32 -3.23 14.65
C THR A 109 -11.20 -3.67 13.49
N THR A 110 -12.20 -4.51 13.76
CA THR A 110 -13.20 -4.90 12.74
C THR A 110 -14.02 -3.71 12.22
N SER A 111 -14.14 -2.63 13.01
CA SER A 111 -14.75 -1.37 12.60
C SER A 111 -13.89 -0.54 11.63
N ASN A 112 -12.57 -0.71 11.66
CA ASN A 112 -11.65 -0.06 10.73
C ASN A 112 -11.42 -0.92 9.49
N PHE A 113 -11.28 -2.23 9.65
CA PHE A 113 -10.77 -3.12 8.62
C PHE A 113 -11.48 -4.46 8.59
N LYS A 114 -11.49 -5.05 7.40
CA LYS A 114 -11.74 -6.48 7.17
C LYS A 114 -10.55 -7.08 6.43
N LYS A 115 -10.06 -8.25 6.86
CA LYS A 115 -9.01 -8.98 6.14
C LYS A 115 -9.56 -9.50 4.81
N VAL A 116 -8.80 -9.34 3.74
CA VAL A 116 -9.15 -9.83 2.40
C VAL A 116 -8.05 -10.71 1.83
N LYS A 117 -8.40 -11.53 0.84
CA LYS A 117 -7.41 -12.30 0.07
C LYS A 117 -6.54 -11.34 -0.75
N VAL A 118 -5.33 -11.76 -1.11
CA VAL A 118 -4.44 -11.02 -2.01
C VAL A 118 -5.20 -10.68 -3.31
N PRO A 119 -5.32 -9.39 -3.67
CA PRO A 119 -6.03 -8.97 -4.88
C PRO A 119 -5.39 -9.54 -6.14
N ARG A 120 -6.22 -9.94 -7.12
CA ARG A 120 -5.73 -10.60 -8.34
C ARG A 120 -4.71 -9.76 -9.11
N TYR A 121 -4.87 -8.44 -9.14
CA TYR A 121 -4.00 -7.53 -9.87
C TYR A 121 -2.57 -7.42 -9.31
N VAL A 122 -2.32 -7.81 -8.04
CA VAL A 122 -0.96 -7.85 -7.46
C VAL A 122 -0.35 -9.26 -7.42
N LYS A 123 -1.06 -10.29 -7.89
CA LYS A 123 -0.56 -11.69 -7.82
C LYS A 123 0.52 -12.05 -8.84
N TYR A 124 1.07 -11.08 -9.58
CA TYR A 124 2.19 -11.33 -10.49
C TYR A 124 3.51 -11.57 -9.73
N TYR A 125 3.55 -11.29 -8.42
CA TYR A 125 4.65 -11.60 -7.52
C TYR A 125 4.11 -12.12 -6.17
N SER A 126 5.01 -12.66 -5.32
CA SER A 126 4.61 -13.04 -3.97
C SER A 126 4.62 -11.81 -3.07
N THR A 127 3.45 -11.39 -2.60
CA THR A 127 3.34 -10.22 -1.72
C THR A 127 3.63 -10.57 -0.25
N GLN A 128 3.61 -11.85 0.11
CA GLN A 128 3.63 -12.32 1.50
C GLN A 128 4.72 -13.37 1.75
N LEU A 129 5.74 -13.45 0.87
CA LEU A 129 6.88 -14.32 1.11
C LEU A 129 7.72 -13.73 2.24
N THR A 130 8.08 -14.58 3.19
CA THR A 130 8.96 -14.28 4.30
C THR A 130 9.95 -15.42 4.45
N TYR A 131 11.18 -15.07 4.74
CA TYR A 131 12.21 -16.03 5.10
C TYR A 131 12.28 -16.19 6.62
N ALA A 132 12.85 -17.30 7.09
CA ALA A 132 13.15 -17.46 8.50
C ALA A 132 14.21 -16.43 8.92
N ASP A 133 14.17 -16.03 10.18
CA ASP A 133 15.19 -15.15 10.73
C ASP A 133 16.59 -15.81 10.63
N ASN A 134 17.63 -14.99 10.51
CA ASN A 134 19.04 -15.40 10.50
C ASN A 134 19.51 -16.28 9.31
N ILE A 135 18.74 -16.41 8.22
CA ILE A 135 19.21 -17.16 7.04
C ILE A 135 20.02 -16.32 6.03
N GLY A 136 20.35 -15.07 6.38
CA GLY A 136 21.10 -14.16 5.53
C GLY A 136 20.35 -13.65 4.29
N VAL A 137 19.07 -13.99 4.09
CA VAL A 137 18.25 -13.57 2.95
C VAL A 137 17.08 -12.70 3.41
N ASN A 138 16.96 -11.50 2.85
CA ASN A 138 15.80 -10.64 3.04
C ASN A 138 14.97 -10.57 1.76
N TYR A 139 13.68 -10.89 1.85
CA TYR A 139 12.73 -10.72 0.74
C TYR A 139 12.26 -9.26 0.69
N THR A 140 12.45 -8.59 -0.45
CA THR A 140 12.25 -7.14 -0.62
C THR A 140 11.24 -6.77 -1.70
N ALA A 141 10.60 -7.75 -2.35
CA ALA A 141 9.70 -7.48 -3.46
C ALA A 141 8.52 -6.58 -3.06
N ASP A 142 8.42 -5.45 -3.74
CA ASP A 142 7.43 -4.39 -3.50
C ASP A 142 6.45 -4.20 -4.68
N GLY A 143 6.61 -5.01 -5.73
CA GLY A 143 5.80 -4.98 -6.94
C GLY A 143 6.23 -3.93 -7.97
N ASN A 144 7.31 -3.18 -7.73
CA ASN A 144 7.89 -2.26 -8.71
C ASN A 144 8.64 -3.03 -9.79
N LEU A 145 8.20 -2.86 -11.05
CA LEU A 145 8.88 -3.40 -12.21
C LEU A 145 9.62 -2.26 -12.93
N TYR A 146 10.94 -2.35 -12.98
CA TYR A 146 11.82 -1.40 -13.65
C TYR A 146 12.24 -1.93 -15.02
N ALA A 147 12.23 -1.09 -16.05
CA ALA A 147 12.68 -1.45 -17.38
C ALA A 147 14.17 -1.85 -17.33
N GLY A 148 14.50 -3.01 -17.88
CA GLY A 148 15.84 -3.59 -17.80
C GLY A 148 15.83 -5.07 -17.48
N LYS A 149 17.00 -5.62 -17.13
CA LYS A 149 17.17 -7.05 -16.80
C LYS A 149 17.40 -7.32 -15.32
N GLN A 150 18.10 -6.43 -14.62
CA GLN A 150 18.49 -6.65 -13.22
C GLN A 150 18.79 -5.34 -12.50
N TYR A 151 18.89 -5.43 -11.17
CA TYR A 151 19.26 -4.35 -10.28
C TYR A 151 20.61 -3.72 -10.67
N PRO A 152 20.73 -2.36 -10.65
CA PRO A 152 21.97 -1.67 -10.97
C PRO A 152 23.13 -2.14 -10.08
N LYS A 153 24.35 -2.07 -10.61
CA LYS A 153 25.56 -2.25 -9.81
C LYS A 153 25.67 -1.14 -8.77
N GLU A 154 26.34 -1.42 -7.67
CA GLU A 154 26.55 -0.46 -6.57
C GLU A 154 27.08 0.89 -7.07
N THR A 155 28.05 0.88 -7.99
CA THR A 155 28.64 2.10 -8.58
C THR A 155 27.63 3.03 -9.25
N ASP A 156 26.51 2.47 -9.73
CA ASP A 156 25.46 3.20 -10.44
C ASP A 156 24.20 3.38 -9.58
N LEU A 157 24.15 2.82 -8.37
CA LEU A 157 22.91 2.67 -7.60
C LEU A 157 22.17 3.99 -7.36
N LEU A 158 22.92 5.05 -7.03
CA LEU A 158 22.36 6.37 -6.71
C LEU A 158 21.97 7.19 -7.96
N SER A 159 22.56 6.87 -9.12
CA SER A 159 22.35 7.58 -10.39
C SER A 159 21.38 6.84 -11.32
N ALA A 160 21.23 5.52 -11.15
CA ALA A 160 20.43 4.66 -11.99
C ALA A 160 18.96 5.07 -11.99
N LYS A 161 18.43 5.27 -13.20
CA LYS A 161 17.03 5.54 -13.44
C LYS A 161 16.50 4.64 -14.53
N ALA A 162 15.22 4.31 -14.43
CA ALA A 162 14.51 3.52 -15.43
C ALA A 162 13.03 3.92 -15.50
N ALA A 163 12.39 3.57 -16.61
CA ALA A 163 10.94 3.54 -16.63
C ALA A 163 10.44 2.48 -15.65
N ARG A 164 9.37 2.76 -14.92
CA ARG A 164 8.83 1.86 -13.89
C ARG A 164 7.33 1.72 -14.02
N ILE A 165 6.82 0.52 -13.81
CA ILE A 165 5.40 0.29 -13.52
C ILE A 165 5.21 -0.29 -12.13
N THR A 166 4.08 0.01 -11.52
CA THR A 166 3.64 -0.65 -10.29
C THR A 166 2.12 -0.78 -10.28
N VAL A 167 1.64 -1.80 -9.58
CA VAL A 167 0.21 -2.00 -9.34
C VAL A 167 -0.07 -1.79 -7.86
N THR A 168 -0.94 -0.84 -7.59
CA THR A 168 -1.22 -0.41 -6.22
C THR A 168 -2.20 -1.36 -5.55
N SER A 169 -2.11 -1.49 -4.23
CA SER A 169 -2.99 -2.27 -3.37
C SER A 169 -4.46 -1.89 -3.48
N ASP A 170 -4.76 -0.65 -3.88
CA ASP A 170 -6.11 -0.14 -4.12
C ASP A 170 -6.53 -0.24 -5.60
N GLY A 171 -5.74 -0.91 -6.46
CA GLY A 171 -6.14 -1.33 -7.80
C GLY A 171 -5.91 -0.31 -8.91
N TYR A 172 -4.84 0.47 -8.84
CA TYR A 172 -4.37 1.35 -9.92
C TYR A 172 -3.11 0.77 -10.57
N LEU A 173 -3.00 0.97 -11.89
CA LEU A 173 -1.76 0.79 -12.62
C LEU A 173 -1.08 2.15 -12.73
N GLU A 174 0.14 2.25 -12.22
CA GLU A 174 0.94 3.47 -12.26
C GLU A 174 2.18 3.28 -13.12
N TYR A 175 2.49 4.29 -13.94
CA TYR A 175 3.67 4.34 -14.80
C TYR A 175 4.48 5.59 -14.51
N TYR A 176 5.79 5.41 -14.50
CA TYR A 176 6.79 6.44 -14.31
C TYR A 176 7.74 6.35 -15.49
N ALA A 177 7.80 7.38 -16.33
CA ALA A 177 8.67 7.37 -17.50
C ALA A 177 10.16 7.33 -17.13
N ASN A 178 10.52 7.94 -15.98
CA ASN A 178 11.88 8.03 -15.51
C ASN A 178 11.91 8.19 -13.98
N THR A 179 12.30 7.14 -13.26
CA THR A 179 12.40 7.17 -11.79
C THR A 179 13.69 6.52 -11.33
N LYS A 180 14.21 6.94 -10.18
CA LYS A 180 15.37 6.28 -9.55
C LYS A 180 15.01 4.82 -9.27
N VAL A 181 15.96 3.92 -9.54
CA VAL A 181 15.78 2.50 -9.20
C VAL A 181 15.82 2.33 -7.68
N PHE A 182 16.78 2.96 -7.03
CA PHE A 182 16.85 3.05 -5.57
C PHE A 182 16.32 4.39 -5.07
N SER A 183 15.35 4.35 -4.15
CA SER A 183 14.77 5.53 -3.52
C SER A 183 14.37 5.21 -2.08
N THR A 184 14.75 6.08 -1.15
CA THR A 184 14.34 6.01 0.26
C THR A 184 13.12 6.88 0.56
N ILE A 185 12.61 7.59 -0.45
CA ILE A 185 11.46 8.48 -0.32
C ILE A 185 10.23 7.91 -1.00
N VAL A 186 9.05 8.38 -0.59
CA VAL A 186 7.79 8.13 -1.27
C VAL A 186 7.85 8.69 -2.69
N ASP A 187 7.49 7.85 -3.64
CA ASP A 187 7.70 8.09 -5.06
C ASP A 187 7.07 9.39 -5.57
N PRO A 188 7.64 10.00 -6.62
CA PRO A 188 7.09 11.19 -7.25
C PRO A 188 5.70 10.94 -7.85
N LYS A 189 5.14 11.98 -8.49
CA LYS A 189 3.92 11.86 -9.29
C LYS A 189 4.16 10.91 -10.48
N PRO A 190 3.30 9.90 -10.72
CA PRO A 190 3.39 9.07 -11.91
C PRO A 190 3.07 9.87 -13.18
N THR A 191 3.68 9.46 -14.29
CA THR A 191 3.31 9.92 -15.64
C THR A 191 1.87 9.51 -15.98
N THR A 192 1.44 8.34 -15.50
CA THR A 192 0.06 7.85 -15.68
C THR A 192 -0.36 7.07 -14.46
N SER A 193 -1.57 7.30 -13.95
CA SER A 193 -2.19 6.51 -12.88
C SER A 193 -3.64 6.25 -13.27
N VAL A 194 -3.99 5.00 -13.53
CA VAL A 194 -5.30 4.61 -14.08
C VAL A 194 -5.89 3.45 -13.30
N LYS A 195 -7.21 3.44 -13.13
CA LYS A 195 -7.91 2.39 -12.39
C LYS A 195 -7.97 1.11 -13.23
N ILE A 196 -7.61 0.00 -12.60
CA ILE A 196 -7.78 -1.33 -13.18
C ILE A 196 -9.26 -1.72 -13.06
N THR A 197 -9.89 -2.02 -14.18
CA THR A 197 -11.33 -2.35 -14.28
C THR A 197 -11.57 -3.84 -14.38
N LYS A 198 -10.61 -4.60 -14.92
CA LYS A 198 -10.67 -6.06 -15.06
C LYS A 198 -9.27 -6.65 -14.97
N VAL A 199 -9.19 -7.88 -14.49
CA VAL A 199 -7.95 -8.67 -14.41
C VAL A 199 -8.21 -10.07 -14.94
N THR A 200 -7.30 -10.59 -15.75
CA THR A 200 -7.24 -12.02 -16.07
C THR A 200 -5.87 -12.60 -15.67
N GLY A 201 -5.86 -13.87 -15.28
CA GLY A 201 -4.71 -14.48 -14.60
C GLY A 201 -4.63 -14.19 -13.09
N PRO A 202 -3.49 -14.45 -12.44
CA PRO A 202 -2.27 -15.01 -13.03
C PRO A 202 -2.49 -16.46 -13.53
N ALA A 203 -2.12 -16.73 -14.77
CA ALA A 203 -2.07 -18.07 -15.36
C ALA A 203 -0.76 -18.19 -16.14
N ASP A 204 0.02 -19.24 -15.89
CA ASP A 204 1.38 -19.42 -16.44
C ASP A 204 2.26 -18.18 -16.25
N GLY A 205 2.19 -17.52 -15.09
CA GLY A 205 2.92 -16.28 -14.82
C GLY A 205 2.45 -15.04 -15.61
N LYS A 206 1.38 -15.14 -16.40
CA LYS A 206 0.80 -14.01 -17.16
C LYS A 206 -0.38 -13.40 -16.41
N THR A 207 -0.31 -12.08 -16.20
CA THR A 207 -1.37 -11.26 -15.61
C THR A 207 -1.73 -10.15 -16.59
N ASN A 208 -3.00 -10.07 -17.01
CA ASN A 208 -3.47 -8.99 -17.86
C ASN A 208 -4.30 -8.01 -17.02
N LEU A 209 -3.93 -6.75 -17.08
CA LEU A 209 -4.58 -5.64 -16.38
C LEU A 209 -5.30 -4.80 -17.42
N TYR A 210 -6.61 -4.66 -17.27
CA TYR A 210 -7.43 -3.89 -18.19
C TYR A 210 -7.82 -2.54 -17.57
N THR A 211 -7.81 -1.49 -18.38
CA THR A 211 -8.16 -0.14 -17.96
C THR A 211 -9.11 0.48 -18.98
N LYS A 212 -9.92 1.46 -18.53
CA LYS A 212 -10.75 2.27 -19.42
C LYS A 212 -9.93 3.41 -20.01
N GLN A 213 -9.13 4.06 -19.18
CA GLN A 213 -8.27 5.16 -19.57
C GLN A 213 -7.02 4.66 -20.31
N PRO A 214 -6.46 5.47 -21.23
CA PRO A 214 -5.26 5.13 -21.97
C PRO A 214 -4.06 4.95 -21.04
N VAL A 215 -3.15 4.08 -21.48
CA VAL A 215 -1.83 3.88 -20.90
C VAL A 215 -0.78 4.08 -21.99
N PRO A 216 0.47 4.46 -21.65
CA PRO A 216 1.52 4.59 -22.65
C PRO A 216 1.73 3.31 -23.46
N ASN A 217 1.95 3.45 -24.77
CA ASN A 217 2.21 2.34 -25.69
C ASN A 217 3.43 1.50 -25.28
N THR A 218 4.31 2.05 -24.45
CA THR A 218 5.45 1.34 -23.88
C THR A 218 5.05 0.22 -22.94
N ILE A 219 3.88 0.30 -22.30
CA ILE A 219 3.44 -0.64 -21.26
C ILE A 219 2.08 -1.29 -21.55
N GLY A 220 1.34 -0.82 -22.56
CA GLY A 220 0.06 -1.39 -22.93
C GLY A 220 -0.34 -1.05 -24.35
N LYS A 221 -1.51 -1.55 -24.74
CA LYS A 221 -2.10 -1.29 -26.05
C LYS A 221 -3.62 -1.17 -25.94
N ARG A 222 -4.23 -0.40 -26.83
CA ARG A 222 -5.69 -0.38 -26.99
C ARG A 222 -6.15 -1.71 -27.61
N ILE A 223 -7.26 -2.24 -27.12
CA ILE A 223 -7.88 -3.49 -27.58
C ILE A 223 -9.37 -3.34 -27.88
N SER A 224 -9.98 -2.25 -27.46
CA SER A 224 -11.38 -1.93 -27.75
C SER A 224 -11.58 -0.42 -27.75
N GLU A 225 -12.57 0.03 -28.52
CA GLU A 225 -12.92 1.45 -28.59
C GLU A 225 -13.87 1.89 -27.47
N THR A 226 -14.64 0.95 -26.92
CA THR A 226 -15.73 1.21 -25.97
C THR A 226 -15.66 0.29 -24.76
N GLY A 227 -16.55 0.51 -23.79
CA GLY A 227 -16.60 -0.27 -22.55
C GLY A 227 -15.53 0.09 -21.53
N THR A 228 -15.37 -0.76 -20.50
CA THR A 228 -14.46 -0.51 -19.35
C THR A 228 -13.09 -1.15 -19.52
N ALA A 229 -12.89 -2.01 -20.51
CA ALA A 229 -11.64 -2.75 -20.77
C ALA A 229 -11.06 -2.38 -22.15
N GLN A 230 -10.74 -1.09 -22.32
CA GLN A 230 -10.30 -0.54 -23.60
C GLN A 230 -8.80 -0.72 -23.85
N TYR A 231 -8.00 -0.75 -22.79
CA TYR A 231 -6.55 -0.92 -22.86
C TYR A 231 -6.13 -2.12 -22.02
N VAL A 232 -5.03 -2.77 -22.43
CA VAL A 232 -4.45 -3.90 -21.70
C VAL A 232 -2.95 -3.70 -21.49
N THR A 233 -2.52 -3.92 -20.26
CA THR A 233 -1.12 -4.12 -19.87
C THR A 233 -0.92 -5.57 -19.48
N THR A 234 0.02 -6.25 -20.15
CA THR A 234 0.35 -7.65 -19.87
C THR A 234 1.65 -7.71 -19.08
N ILE A 235 1.61 -8.25 -17.87
CA ILE A 235 2.79 -8.58 -17.06
C ILE A 235 3.01 -10.09 -17.14
N LYS A 236 4.18 -10.51 -17.60
CA LYS A 236 4.59 -11.92 -17.66
C LYS A 236 5.80 -12.13 -16.76
N ARG A 237 5.65 -12.92 -15.70
CA ARG A 237 6.77 -13.41 -14.91
C ARG A 237 7.54 -14.45 -15.71
N LEU A 238 8.86 -14.30 -15.77
CA LEU A 238 9.73 -15.19 -16.54
C LEU A 238 10.25 -16.38 -15.71
N TYR A 239 10.06 -16.34 -14.39
CA TYR A 239 10.63 -17.31 -13.44
C TYR A 239 12.15 -17.48 -13.59
N ARG A 240 12.82 -16.38 -13.98
CA ARG A 240 14.28 -16.25 -14.04
C ARG A 240 14.73 -15.26 -12.98
N THR A 241 15.87 -15.53 -12.37
CA THR A 241 16.53 -14.62 -11.42
C THR A 241 17.84 -14.13 -12.00
N TYR A 242 18.20 -12.90 -11.66
CA TYR A 242 19.46 -12.27 -12.02
C TYR A 242 20.12 -11.78 -10.74
N ALA A 243 21.43 -11.97 -10.64
CA ALA A 243 22.21 -11.55 -9.49
C ALA A 243 23.07 -10.33 -9.86
N THR A 244 23.09 -9.35 -8.96
CA THR A 244 24.07 -8.27 -8.97
C THR A 244 24.89 -8.40 -7.68
N VAL A 245 26.19 -8.63 -7.84
CA VAL A 245 27.11 -8.80 -6.71
C VAL A 245 27.67 -7.42 -6.33
N THR A 246 27.59 -7.12 -5.05
CA THR A 246 28.11 -5.91 -4.42
C THR A 246 29.30 -6.32 -3.56
N ALA A 247 30.44 -5.68 -3.77
CA ALA A 247 31.67 -5.98 -3.05
C ALA A 247 31.78 -5.10 -1.80
N THR A 248 32.60 -5.50 -0.83
CA THR A 248 32.84 -4.64 0.34
C THR A 248 33.61 -3.39 -0.07
N ALA A 249 33.39 -2.28 0.65
CA ALA A 249 34.14 -1.05 0.43
C ALA A 249 35.66 -1.21 0.73
N ARG A 250 36.02 -2.18 1.57
CA ARG A 250 37.39 -2.42 2.04
C ARG A 250 38.18 -3.38 1.13
N ASP A 251 37.52 -4.41 0.61
CA ASP A 251 38.10 -5.40 -0.28
C ASP A 251 37.13 -5.75 -1.42
N LYS A 252 37.56 -5.47 -2.65
CA LYS A 252 36.78 -5.74 -3.87
C LYS A 252 36.70 -7.23 -4.23
N ALA A 253 37.54 -8.07 -3.63
CA ALA A 253 37.46 -9.53 -3.75
C ALA A 253 36.43 -10.14 -2.81
N GLU A 254 35.99 -9.40 -1.79
CA GLU A 254 35.01 -9.84 -0.81
C GLU A 254 33.60 -9.40 -1.21
N THR A 255 32.65 -10.33 -1.22
CA THR A 255 31.24 -10.01 -1.45
C THR A 255 30.58 -9.50 -0.17
N ASP A 256 30.04 -8.28 -0.22
CA ASP A 256 29.22 -7.70 0.83
C ASP A 256 27.78 -8.22 0.75
N SER A 257 27.19 -8.13 -0.44
CA SER A 257 25.81 -8.51 -0.68
C SER A 257 25.56 -8.97 -2.11
N ILE A 258 24.49 -9.76 -2.29
CA ILE A 258 24.02 -10.22 -3.59
C ILE A 258 22.56 -9.79 -3.75
N ASP A 259 22.34 -8.82 -4.61
CA ASP A 259 21.01 -8.33 -4.98
C ASP A 259 20.38 -9.26 -6.03
N ILE A 260 19.22 -9.82 -5.70
CA ILE A 260 18.48 -10.74 -6.54
C ILE A 260 17.31 -10.01 -7.20
N SER A 261 17.28 -10.05 -8.52
CA SER A 261 16.19 -9.54 -9.35
C SER A 261 15.40 -10.66 -9.98
N ALA A 262 14.07 -10.59 -9.93
CA ALA A 262 13.20 -11.45 -10.72
C ALA A 262 12.95 -10.84 -12.11
N GLY A 263 13.03 -11.67 -13.15
CA GLY A 263 12.76 -11.30 -14.53
C GLY A 263 11.27 -11.26 -14.88
N TYR A 264 10.86 -10.20 -15.57
CA TYR A 264 9.52 -9.98 -16.09
C TYR A 264 9.56 -9.49 -17.54
N GLN A 265 8.41 -9.59 -18.20
CA GLN A 265 8.11 -8.83 -19.39
C GLN A 265 6.84 -8.00 -19.17
N VAL A 266 6.85 -6.75 -19.64
CA VAL A 266 5.67 -5.90 -19.72
C VAL A 266 5.43 -5.58 -21.18
N ASN A 267 4.31 -6.06 -21.73
CA ASN A 267 4.00 -5.95 -23.15
C ASN A 267 5.16 -6.39 -24.07
N GLY A 268 5.85 -7.48 -23.70
CA GLY A 268 7.00 -8.04 -24.43
C GLY A 268 8.36 -7.39 -24.14
N LYS A 269 8.40 -6.23 -23.49
CA LYS A 269 9.65 -5.55 -23.11
C LYS A 269 10.19 -6.09 -21.79
N SER A 270 11.51 -6.16 -21.64
CA SER A 270 12.15 -6.67 -20.43
C SER A 270 12.03 -5.71 -19.25
N TYR A 271 11.61 -6.26 -18.13
CA TYR A 271 11.55 -5.58 -16.84
C TYR A 271 12.15 -6.49 -15.77
N PHE A 272 12.58 -5.90 -14.66
CA PHE A 272 12.99 -6.63 -13.47
C PHE A 272 12.29 -6.08 -12.24
N MET A 273 12.15 -6.93 -11.23
CA MET A 273 11.73 -6.56 -9.89
C MET A 273 12.86 -6.87 -8.94
N TYR A 274 13.25 -5.92 -8.10
CA TYR A 274 14.12 -6.23 -6.97
C TYR A 274 13.38 -7.17 -6.03
N GLN A 275 13.92 -8.36 -5.78
CA GLN A 275 13.19 -9.45 -5.13
C GLN A 275 13.75 -9.77 -3.75
N ALA A 276 15.07 -9.82 -3.63
CA ALA A 276 15.72 -10.16 -2.38
C ALA A 276 17.15 -9.63 -2.35
N ILE A 277 17.73 -9.59 -1.16
CA ILE A 277 19.16 -9.39 -0.94
C ILE A 277 19.68 -10.52 -0.06
N PHE A 278 20.85 -11.05 -0.41
CA PHE A 278 21.57 -12.04 0.36
C PHE A 278 22.86 -11.44 0.91
N PHE A 279 23.15 -11.69 2.18
CA PHE A 279 24.39 -11.31 2.85
C PHE A 279 25.20 -12.58 3.12
N PRO A 280 26.27 -12.85 2.35
CA PRO A 280 27.06 -14.08 2.47
C PRO A 280 27.81 -14.21 3.79
N LYS A 281 27.98 -13.11 4.53
CA LYS A 281 28.66 -13.08 5.83
C LYS A 281 27.65 -12.79 6.95
N GLY A 282 27.42 -13.81 7.78
CA GLY A 282 26.94 -13.74 9.15
C GLY A 282 27.93 -14.48 10.04
#